data_AF-A0A329W6A7-F1
#
_entry.id   AF-A0A329W6A7-F1
#
_cell.length_a   1.000
_cell.length_b   1.000
_cell.length_c   1.000
_cell.angle_alpha   90.00
_cell.angle_beta   90.00
_cell.angle_gamma   90.00
#
_symmetry.space_group_name_H-M   'P 1'
#
loop_
_entity.id
_entity.type
_entity.pdbx_description
1 polymer ?
#
loop_
_entity_poly.entity_id
_entity_poly.type
_entity_poly.pdbx_seq_one_letter_code
_entity_poly.pdbx_strand_id
1 'polypeptide(L)'
;MYTVNTSAPTDLATINTSGDNYDIYIFIGPFAQNIILNAFVSDNATVNQLIKMAELSEIPKGAVKGKVYSYLLSGKESDIYPVGAPIPWPLPNVPAGYLACNGQSFNKTLYPQLAIAYPSGVLPDLRGEFIRGWDDGRGVDRGRRVLTYQGDAIRNITGYTPGTILRGNNSYGGCFSLSGENAPGNEYTDVWQKRILFDASRVVPVASENRPRNIAFNYIVRAA
;
A
#
# COMPACT_ATOMS: atom_id res chain seq x y z
N MET A 1 13.51 -12.96 -5.22
CA MET A 1 14.95 -12.88 -4.94
C MET A 1 15.15 -13.33 -3.50
N TYR A 2 15.66 -14.54 -3.29
CA TYR A 2 15.88 -15.08 -1.94
C TYR A 2 17.10 -14.39 -1.34
N THR A 3 16.91 -13.47 -0.40
CA THR A 3 18.01 -12.92 0.39
C THR A 3 18.36 -13.92 1.49
N VAL A 4 19.43 -14.69 1.25
CA VAL A 4 20.13 -15.42 2.31
C VAL A 4 20.59 -14.42 3.36
N ASN A 5 20.14 -14.65 4.59
CA ASN A 5 20.19 -13.74 5.72
C ASN A 5 21.61 -13.77 6.34
N THR A 6 22.55 -12.99 5.80
CA THR A 6 23.95 -12.99 6.24
C THR A 6 24.22 -12.17 7.51
N SER A 7 23.20 -11.66 8.20
CA SER A 7 23.36 -10.64 9.26
C SER A 7 22.97 -11.08 10.67
N ALA A 8 22.47 -12.31 10.84
CA ALA A 8 22.25 -12.87 12.18
C ALA A 8 23.57 -13.46 12.70
N PRO A 9 23.83 -13.49 14.03
CA PRO A 9 24.90 -14.31 14.56
C PRO A 9 24.57 -15.78 14.25
N THR A 10 25.22 -16.34 13.23
CA THR A 10 24.92 -17.69 12.75
C THR A 10 25.61 -18.75 13.60
N ASP A 11 26.63 -18.38 14.37
CA ASP A 11 27.44 -19.29 15.18
C ASP A 11 28.02 -18.64 16.44
N LEU A 12 28.12 -19.44 17.51
CA LEU A 12 28.77 -19.13 18.78
C LEU A 12 29.82 -20.21 19.07
N ALA A 13 30.97 -19.82 19.62
CA ALA A 13 31.98 -20.75 20.10
C ALA A 13 32.61 -20.28 21.41
N THR A 14 33.17 -21.22 22.19
CA THR A 14 33.93 -20.91 23.41
C THR A 14 35.30 -21.55 23.38
N ILE A 15 36.28 -20.95 24.05
CA ILE A 15 37.59 -21.56 24.29
C ILE A 15 37.91 -21.44 25.78
N ASN A 16 38.33 -22.53 26.42
CA ASN A 16 38.85 -22.47 27.79
C ASN A 16 40.26 -21.88 27.73
N THR A 17 40.48 -20.76 28.41
CA THR A 17 41.77 -20.06 28.42
C THR A 17 42.63 -20.45 29.61
N SER A 18 42.03 -20.72 30.76
CA SER A 18 42.70 -21.27 31.95
C SER A 18 41.68 -21.56 33.06
N GLY A 19 41.74 -22.75 33.67
CA GLY A 19 40.85 -23.12 34.78
C GLY A 19 39.38 -23.02 34.37
N ASP A 20 38.62 -22.19 35.08
CA ASP A 20 37.20 -21.92 34.79
C ASP A 20 36.98 -20.64 33.95
N ASN A 21 38.03 -20.12 33.30
CA ASN A 21 37.93 -18.95 32.42
C ASN A 21 37.71 -19.37 30.97
N TYR A 22 36.78 -18.69 30.30
CA TYR A 22 36.41 -18.95 28.92
C TYR A 22 36.29 -17.64 28.14
N ASP A 23 36.82 -17.62 26.91
CA ASP A 23 36.47 -16.58 25.94
C ASP A 23 35.28 -17.05 25.09
N ILE A 24 34.45 -16.09 24.69
CA ILE A 24 33.26 -16.31 23.85
C ILE A 24 33.49 -15.62 22.51
N TYR A 25 33.32 -16.37 21.42
CA TYR A 25 33.40 -15.89 20.05
C TYR A 25 32.01 -15.92 19.42
N ILE A 26 31.63 -14.80 18.81
CA ILE A 26 30.35 -14.65 18.11
C ILE A 26 30.68 -14.32 16.66
N PHE A 27 30.20 -15.14 15.73
CA PHE A 27 30.29 -14.81 14.32
C PHE A 27 29.27 -13.72 13.99
N ILE A 28 29.73 -12.61 13.44
CA ILE A 28 28.89 -11.48 13.05
C ILE A 28 29.01 -11.31 11.54
N GLY A 29 27.87 -11.15 10.88
CA GLY A 29 27.80 -10.94 9.44
C GLY A 29 28.52 -9.68 8.94
N PRO A 30 29.06 -9.66 7.71
CA PRO A 30 29.86 -8.56 7.15
C PRO A 30 29.12 -7.22 6.98
N PHE A 31 27.80 -7.17 7.21
CA PHE A 31 26.97 -5.97 7.11
C PHE A 31 26.24 -5.62 8.41
N ALA A 32 26.62 -6.22 9.53
CA ALA A 32 26.03 -5.90 10.82
C ALA A 32 26.41 -4.48 11.27
N GLN A 33 25.44 -3.73 11.76
CA GLN A 33 25.63 -2.39 12.33
C GLN A 33 24.90 -2.33 13.69
N ASN A 34 25.38 -1.48 14.60
CA ASN A 34 24.75 -1.23 15.92
C ASN A 34 24.55 -2.50 16.77
N ILE A 35 25.61 -3.29 16.90
CA ILE A 35 25.56 -4.56 17.64
C ILE A 35 25.42 -4.30 19.13
N ILE A 36 24.37 -4.84 19.73
CA ILE A 36 24.18 -4.83 21.18
C ILE A 36 24.42 -6.25 21.69
N LEU A 37 25.39 -6.40 22.59
CA LEU A 37 25.70 -7.66 23.26
C LEU A 37 25.25 -7.59 24.72
N ASN A 38 24.33 -8.46 25.09
CA ASN A 38 23.93 -8.67 26.48
C ASN A 38 24.25 -10.11 26.86
N ALA A 39 24.85 -10.29 28.03
CA ALA A 39 25.19 -11.60 28.56
C ALA A 39 24.51 -11.80 29.91
N PHE A 40 23.88 -12.96 30.07
CA PHE A 40 23.30 -13.42 31.33
C PHE A 40 24.04 -14.69 31.73
N VAL A 41 24.39 -14.77 33.00
CA VAL A 41 25.14 -15.90 33.57
C VAL A 41 24.35 -16.51 34.71
N SER A 42 24.37 -17.83 34.79
CA SER A 42 23.90 -18.58 35.96
C SER A 42 24.96 -18.57 37.06
N ASP A 43 24.54 -18.65 38.32
CA ASP A 43 25.32 -18.84 39.57
C ASP A 43 26.86 -18.78 39.49
N ASN A 44 27.45 -17.84 40.23
CA ASN A 44 28.89 -17.62 40.46
C ASN A 44 29.78 -17.32 39.24
N ALA A 45 29.26 -17.38 38.01
CA ALA A 45 29.98 -16.90 36.83
C ALA A 45 29.96 -15.37 36.74
N THR A 46 31.03 -14.78 36.20
CA THR A 46 31.13 -13.32 35.99
C THR A 46 31.49 -13.05 34.53
N VAL A 47 30.79 -12.11 33.90
CA VAL A 47 31.13 -11.63 32.55
C VAL A 47 32.06 -10.44 32.68
N ASN A 48 33.34 -10.65 32.37
CA ASN A 48 34.32 -9.60 32.40
C ASN A 48 34.41 -8.91 31.02
N GLN A 49 34.13 -7.61 31.00
CA GLN A 49 34.30 -6.69 29.85
C GLN A 49 33.50 -7.02 28.58
N LEU A 50 32.40 -6.27 28.35
CA LEU A 50 31.67 -6.25 27.07
C LEU A 50 32.11 -5.09 26.14
N ILE A 51 33.14 -4.32 26.53
CA ILE A 51 33.46 -3.01 25.93
C ILE A 51 34.67 -3.08 24.99
N LYS A 52 35.47 -4.16 25.06
CA LYS A 52 36.69 -4.33 24.26
C LYS A 52 36.62 -5.63 23.47
N MET A 53 35.80 -5.63 22.43
CA MET A 53 35.72 -6.72 21.48
C MET A 53 36.95 -6.70 20.57
N ALA A 54 37.72 -7.79 20.57
CA ALA A 54 38.77 -7.98 19.58
C ALA A 54 38.17 -8.62 18.32
N GLU A 55 38.52 -8.09 17.15
CA GLU A 55 38.13 -8.69 15.88
C GLU A 55 39.16 -9.75 15.47
N LEU A 56 38.68 -10.95 15.12
CA LEU A 56 39.48 -12.02 14.53
C LEU A 56 38.87 -12.44 13.21
N SER A 57 39.72 -12.70 12.21
CA SER A 57 39.28 -13.19 10.89
C SER A 57 38.87 -14.66 10.90
N GLU A 58 39.29 -15.41 11.92
CA GLU A 58 39.05 -16.85 12.05
C GLU A 58 38.80 -17.23 13.52
N ILE A 59 38.05 -18.31 13.75
CA ILE A 59 37.80 -18.86 15.09
C ILE A 59 39.09 -19.54 15.59
N PRO A 60 39.54 -19.31 16.84
CA PRO A 60 40.74 -19.94 17.37
C PRO A 60 40.70 -21.47 17.34
N LYS A 61 41.88 -22.07 17.12
CA LYS A 61 42.04 -23.53 17.11
C LYS A 61 41.68 -24.11 18.50
N GLY A 62 40.78 -25.09 18.51
CA GLY A 62 40.31 -25.74 19.75
C GLY A 62 39.04 -25.14 20.35
N ALA A 63 38.44 -24.13 19.70
CA ALA A 63 37.15 -23.61 20.12
C ALA A 63 36.05 -24.68 19.98
N VAL A 64 35.16 -24.72 20.96
CA VAL A 64 34.01 -25.62 21.01
C VAL A 64 32.77 -24.87 20.54
N LYS A 65 32.06 -25.43 19.56
CA LYS A 65 30.84 -24.82 19.02
C LYS A 65 29.72 -24.87 20.08
N GLY A 66 29.21 -23.70 20.44
CA GLY A 66 28.10 -23.54 21.36
C GLY A 66 26.75 -23.81 20.70
N LYS A 67 25.69 -23.92 21.52
CA LYS A 67 24.31 -24.05 21.05
C LYS A 67 23.60 -22.69 21.10
N VAL A 68 23.09 -22.24 19.96
CA VAL A 68 22.21 -21.07 19.87
C VAL A 68 20.78 -21.53 20.17
N TYR A 69 20.19 -20.99 21.24
CA TYR A 69 18.86 -21.41 21.71
C TYR A 69 17.70 -20.64 21.06
N SER A 70 17.88 -19.35 20.79
CA SER A 70 16.96 -18.52 20.00
C SER A 70 17.66 -17.23 19.57
N TYR A 71 17.23 -16.66 18.45
CA TYR A 71 17.52 -15.28 18.11
C TYR A 71 16.19 -14.54 18.00
N LEU A 72 16.05 -13.44 18.74
CA LEU A 72 15.01 -12.46 18.46
C LEU A 72 15.59 -11.48 17.47
N LEU A 73 15.07 -11.47 16.23
CA LEU A 73 15.22 -10.29 15.38
C LEU A 73 14.30 -9.22 15.97
N SER A 74 14.79 -8.43 16.93
CA SER A 74 14.14 -7.17 17.26
C SER A 74 14.30 -6.23 16.06
N GLY A 75 13.42 -6.38 15.06
CA GLY A 75 13.45 -5.57 13.84
C GLY A 75 12.73 -6.12 12.61
N LYS A 76 12.06 -7.28 12.67
CA LYS A 76 11.44 -7.89 11.46
C LYS A 76 9.92 -8.11 11.48
N GLU A 77 9.17 -7.48 12.38
CA GLU A 77 7.74 -7.27 12.12
C GLU A 77 7.47 -5.99 11.30
N SER A 78 8.39 -5.03 11.35
CA SER A 78 8.31 -3.75 10.64
C SER A 78 8.64 -3.82 9.14
N ASP A 79 8.91 -4.99 8.58
CA ASP A 79 9.48 -5.12 7.22
C ASP A 79 8.53 -5.79 6.20
N ILE A 80 7.30 -6.13 6.59
CA ILE A 80 6.34 -6.75 5.66
C ILE A 80 5.59 -5.68 4.84
N TYR A 81 5.39 -4.48 5.41
CA TYR A 81 4.75 -3.35 4.73
C TYR A 81 5.66 -2.11 4.74
N PRO A 82 6.05 -1.57 3.56
CA PRO A 82 6.94 -0.41 3.49
C PRO A 82 6.29 0.83 4.12
N VAL A 83 7.10 1.66 4.80
CA VAL A 83 6.63 2.94 5.36
C VAL A 83 6.02 3.78 4.24
N GLY A 84 4.84 4.35 4.52
CA GLY A 84 4.12 5.19 3.58
C GLY A 84 3.23 4.45 2.57
N ALA A 85 3.26 3.12 2.48
CA ALA A 85 2.27 2.39 1.68
C ALA A 85 0.88 2.47 2.33
N PRO A 86 -0.18 2.83 1.58
CA PRO A 86 -1.55 2.79 2.09
C PRO A 86 -1.99 1.37 2.43
N ILE A 87 -2.56 1.20 3.62
CA ILE A 87 -3.07 -0.06 4.15
C ILE A 87 -4.57 0.11 4.44
N PRO A 88 -5.44 -0.72 3.86
CA PRO A 88 -6.86 -0.77 4.25
C PRO A 88 -7.00 -1.24 5.70
N TRP A 89 -7.67 -0.44 6.52
CA TRP A 89 -7.90 -0.68 7.94
C TRP A 89 -9.41 -0.70 8.24
N PRO A 90 -9.93 -1.76 8.89
CA PRO A 90 -11.37 -1.97 9.02
C PRO A 90 -12.05 -1.07 10.06
N LEU A 91 -11.29 -0.35 10.90
CA LEU A 91 -11.82 0.47 11.98
C LEU A 91 -11.62 1.96 11.72
N PRO A 92 -12.48 2.84 12.27
CA PRO A 92 -12.31 4.29 12.12
C PRO A 92 -11.08 4.81 12.86
N ASN A 93 -10.74 4.19 13.99
CA ASN A 93 -9.62 4.60 14.83
C ASN A 93 -8.31 4.00 14.34
N VAL A 94 -7.31 4.86 14.14
CA VAL A 94 -5.98 4.47 13.67
C VAL A 94 -5.19 3.84 14.84
N PRO A 95 -4.58 2.66 14.66
CA PRO A 95 -3.77 2.05 15.69
C PRO A 95 -2.48 2.85 15.95
N ALA A 96 -1.90 2.69 17.14
CA ALA A 96 -0.63 3.34 17.48
C ALA A 96 0.48 2.97 16.47
N GLY A 97 1.29 3.96 16.09
CA GLY A 97 2.35 3.79 15.08
C GLY A 97 1.88 3.98 13.62
N TYR A 98 0.61 4.32 13.40
CA TYR A 98 0.05 4.59 12.07
C TYR A 98 -0.57 5.99 12.01
N LEU A 99 -0.73 6.52 10.80
CA LEU A 99 -1.40 7.77 10.50
C LEU A 99 -2.48 7.55 9.44
N ALA A 100 -3.61 8.25 9.54
CA ALA A 100 -4.66 8.24 8.52
C ALA A 100 -4.24 9.00 7.25
N CYS A 101 -4.64 8.49 6.08
CA CYS A 101 -4.53 9.19 4.80
C CYS A 101 -5.73 10.11 4.59
N ASN A 102 -5.81 11.19 5.38
CA ASN A 102 -6.93 12.14 5.40
C ASN A 102 -6.49 13.57 5.04
N GLY A 103 -5.37 13.72 4.32
CA GLY A 103 -4.83 15.04 3.98
C GLY A 103 -4.00 15.71 5.07
N GLN A 104 -3.76 15.04 6.21
CA GLN A 104 -3.02 15.64 7.32
C GLN A 104 -1.54 15.86 7.02
N SER A 105 -0.98 16.91 7.63
CA SER A 105 0.47 17.11 7.70
C SER A 105 1.10 16.23 8.78
N PHE A 106 2.37 15.88 8.63
CA PHE A 106 3.14 15.13 9.62
C PHE A 106 4.53 15.76 9.87
N ASN A 107 5.10 15.47 11.03
CA ASN A 107 6.43 15.93 11.38
C ASN A 107 7.50 15.07 10.69
N LYS A 108 8.17 15.64 9.68
CA LYS A 108 9.21 14.96 8.89
C LYS A 108 10.45 14.57 9.71
N THR A 109 10.76 15.31 10.78
CA THR A 109 11.88 15.00 11.67
C THR A 109 11.56 13.79 12.55
N LEU A 110 10.30 13.67 12.99
CA LEU A 110 9.83 12.52 13.76
C LEU A 110 9.63 11.27 12.90
N TYR A 111 9.24 11.44 11.63
CA TYR A 111 8.94 10.36 10.70
C TYR A 111 9.77 10.47 9.41
N PRO A 112 11.11 10.28 9.48
CA PRO A 112 12.00 10.49 8.34
C PRO A 112 11.77 9.49 7.20
N GLN A 113 11.39 8.24 7.50
CA GLN A 113 11.06 7.25 6.47
C GLN A 113 9.76 7.61 5.74
N LEU A 114 8.77 8.14 6.46
CA LEU A 114 7.54 8.64 5.85
C LEU A 114 7.80 9.88 4.99
N ALA A 115 8.77 10.72 5.38
CA ALA A 115 9.20 11.88 4.60
C ALA A 115 9.92 11.50 3.29
N ILE A 116 10.51 10.31 3.19
CA ILE A 116 11.02 9.79 1.91
C ILE A 116 9.85 9.44 0.98
N ALA A 117 8.80 8.79 1.50
CA ALA A 117 7.62 8.44 0.72
C ALA A 117 6.75 9.66 0.35
N TYR A 118 6.60 10.61 1.27
CA TYR A 118 5.81 11.84 1.10
C TYR A 118 6.66 13.09 1.40
N PRO A 119 7.49 13.56 0.45
CA PRO A 119 8.43 14.66 0.67
C PRO A 119 7.80 16.01 1.04
N SER A 120 6.53 16.22 0.70
CA SER A 120 5.76 17.41 1.09
C SER A 120 5.52 17.50 2.60
N GLY A 121 5.64 16.40 3.34
CA GLY A 121 5.21 16.34 4.74
C GLY A 121 3.69 16.26 4.90
N VAL A 122 2.96 15.94 3.84
CA VAL A 122 1.50 15.85 3.82
C VAL A 122 1.08 14.52 3.22
N LEU A 123 0.19 13.81 3.89
CA LEU A 123 -0.40 12.58 3.39
C LEU A 123 -1.51 12.87 2.37
N PRO A 124 -1.77 11.99 1.40
CA PRO A 124 -2.92 12.13 0.52
C PRO A 124 -4.22 12.03 1.33
N ASP A 125 -5.29 12.67 0.84
CA ASP A 125 -6.64 12.39 1.30
C ASP A 125 -7.22 11.29 0.42
N LEU A 126 -7.35 10.09 0.98
CA LEU A 126 -7.83 8.90 0.26
C LEU A 126 -9.27 8.54 0.64
N ARG A 127 -9.97 9.41 1.36
CA ARG A 127 -11.37 9.17 1.76
C ARG A 127 -12.26 9.23 0.53
N GLY A 128 -12.88 8.09 0.18
CA GLY A 128 -13.72 7.97 -1.01
C GLY A 128 -12.96 7.63 -2.29
N GLU A 129 -11.63 7.52 -2.24
CA GLU A 129 -10.81 7.33 -3.43
C GLU A 129 -10.50 5.85 -3.72
N PHE A 130 -10.43 5.52 -5.00
CA PHE A 130 -9.87 4.26 -5.48
C PHE A 130 -8.40 4.44 -5.83
N ILE A 131 -7.54 3.53 -5.34
CA ILE A 131 -6.12 3.52 -5.73
C ILE A 131 -5.97 2.77 -7.05
N ARG A 132 -5.32 3.41 -8.03
CA ARG A 132 -4.97 2.80 -9.32
C ARG A 132 -3.46 2.69 -9.48
N GLY A 133 -3.03 1.73 -10.30
CA GLY A 133 -1.64 1.65 -10.74
C GLY A 133 -1.23 2.89 -11.54
N TRP A 134 -0.03 3.39 -11.26
CA TRP A 134 0.59 4.45 -12.05
C TRP A 134 1.05 3.88 -13.41
N ASP A 135 0.90 4.68 -14.46
CA ASP A 135 1.15 4.24 -15.84
C ASP A 135 2.62 3.93 -16.12
N ASP A 136 3.53 4.69 -15.50
CA ASP A 136 4.99 4.58 -15.63
C ASP A 136 5.46 4.36 -17.10
N GLY A 137 4.85 5.09 -18.04
CA GLY A 137 5.22 5.04 -19.46
C GLY A 137 4.61 3.89 -20.27
N ARG A 138 3.74 3.05 -19.70
CA ARG A 138 3.01 2.00 -20.45
C ARG A 138 2.09 2.59 -21.53
N GLY A 139 1.63 3.83 -21.35
CA GLY A 139 0.85 4.57 -22.33
C GLY A 139 -0.66 4.41 -22.22
N VAL A 140 -1.16 3.82 -21.13
CA VAL A 140 -2.60 3.67 -20.81
C VAL A 140 -3.16 4.95 -20.17
N ASP A 141 -2.40 5.60 -19.29
CA ASP A 141 -2.75 6.85 -18.62
C ASP A 141 -1.62 7.89 -18.78
N ARG A 142 -1.42 8.29 -20.04
CA ARG A 142 -0.29 9.16 -20.46
C ARG A 142 -0.33 10.50 -19.74
N GLY A 143 0.82 10.91 -19.21
CA GLY A 143 0.99 12.21 -18.54
C GLY A 143 0.49 12.25 -17.10
N ARG A 144 -0.12 11.18 -16.59
CA ARG A 144 -0.51 11.07 -15.17
C ARG A 144 0.72 11.01 -14.27
N ARG A 145 0.74 11.83 -13.22
CA ARG A 145 1.77 11.80 -12.17
C ARG A 145 1.30 10.99 -10.96
N VAL A 146 2.24 10.37 -10.25
CA VAL A 146 2.01 9.69 -8.97
C VAL A 146 1.35 10.66 -7.96
N LEU A 147 0.38 10.16 -7.19
CA LEU A 147 -0.40 10.92 -6.18
C LEU A 147 -1.23 12.09 -6.73
N THR A 148 -1.65 12.05 -8.01
CA THR A 148 -2.59 13.05 -8.55
C THR A 148 -4.03 12.54 -8.61
N TYR A 149 -4.98 13.41 -8.28
CA TYR A 149 -6.41 13.13 -8.30
C TYR A 149 -6.97 13.00 -9.72
N GLN A 150 -7.96 12.13 -9.90
CA GLN A 150 -8.76 12.00 -11.11
C GLN A 150 -10.22 11.76 -10.72
N GLY A 151 -11.13 12.61 -11.21
CA GLY A 151 -12.56 12.40 -11.05
C GLY A 151 -13.07 11.19 -11.83
N ASP A 152 -14.27 10.73 -11.49
CA ASP A 152 -14.93 9.64 -12.19
C ASP A 152 -15.29 10.00 -13.63
N ALA A 153 -15.29 8.99 -14.49
CA ALA A 153 -15.69 9.14 -15.88
C ALA A 153 -16.21 7.80 -16.41
N ILE A 154 -17.18 7.89 -17.32
CA ILE A 154 -17.52 6.80 -18.23
C ILE A 154 -16.84 7.03 -19.58
N ARG A 155 -16.64 5.95 -20.35
CA ARG A 155 -16.28 6.10 -21.76
C ARG A 155 -17.42 6.78 -22.51
N ASN A 156 -17.08 7.49 -23.58
CA ASN A 156 -18.07 8.10 -24.45
C ASN A 156 -19.08 7.05 -24.93
N ILE A 157 -20.38 7.36 -24.85
CA ILE A 157 -21.46 6.53 -25.38
C ILE A 157 -21.89 7.14 -26.71
N THR A 158 -21.61 6.44 -27.80
CA THR A 158 -21.93 6.91 -29.15
C THR A 158 -23.05 6.07 -29.77
N GLY A 159 -23.94 6.74 -30.48
CA GLY A 159 -25.01 6.11 -31.25
C GLY A 159 -25.76 7.17 -32.07
N TYR A 160 -26.59 6.72 -33.00
CA TYR A 160 -27.47 7.60 -33.76
C TYR A 160 -28.83 6.94 -33.94
N THR A 161 -29.88 7.75 -33.97
CA THR A 161 -31.18 7.33 -34.46
C THR A 161 -31.30 7.88 -35.89
N PRO A 162 -31.49 7.03 -36.91
CA PRO A 162 -31.78 7.55 -38.24
C PRO A 162 -33.07 8.38 -38.18
N GLY A 163 -33.25 9.36 -39.08
CA GLY A 163 -34.44 10.21 -39.13
C GLY A 163 -35.72 9.36 -39.02
N THR A 164 -36.32 9.36 -37.84
CA THR A 164 -37.35 8.38 -37.51
C THR A 164 -38.70 8.98 -37.87
N ILE A 165 -39.33 8.46 -38.94
CA ILE A 165 -40.72 8.79 -39.27
C ILE A 165 -41.60 7.84 -38.45
N LEU A 166 -42.30 8.38 -37.47
CA LEU A 166 -43.17 7.63 -36.58
C LEU A 166 -44.53 7.39 -37.25
N ARG A 167 -44.76 6.19 -37.80
CA ARG A 167 -46.06 5.76 -38.35
C ARG A 167 -46.64 4.62 -37.51
N GLY A 168 -47.80 4.82 -36.91
CA GLY A 168 -48.47 3.80 -36.08
C GLY A 168 -47.87 3.61 -34.68
N ASN A 169 -48.07 2.42 -34.10
CA ASN A 169 -47.60 2.07 -32.75
C ASN A 169 -46.10 1.71 -32.78
N ASN A 170 -45.26 2.71 -32.52
CA ASN A 170 -43.80 2.50 -32.44
C ASN A 170 -43.42 1.81 -31.12
N SER A 171 -42.64 0.73 -31.19
CA SER A 171 -42.15 0.00 -30.02
C SER A 171 -40.74 0.45 -29.62
N TYR A 172 -40.59 0.89 -28.37
CA TYR A 172 -39.31 1.24 -27.76
C TYR A 172 -39.08 0.32 -26.56
N GLY A 173 -37.82 0.00 -26.29
CA GLY A 173 -37.44 -0.91 -25.22
C GLY A 173 -36.17 -0.46 -24.51
N GLY A 174 -35.98 -0.99 -23.31
CA GLY A 174 -34.80 -0.70 -22.50
C GLY A 174 -34.70 0.77 -22.10
N CYS A 175 -33.52 1.37 -22.32
CA CYS A 175 -33.24 2.77 -22.00
C CYS A 175 -33.89 3.78 -22.95
N PHE A 176 -34.54 3.35 -24.02
CA PHE A 176 -35.18 4.26 -24.96
C PHE A 176 -36.69 4.39 -24.70
N SER A 177 -37.18 5.61 -24.81
CA SER A 177 -38.62 5.92 -24.74
C SER A 177 -38.98 7.14 -25.57
N LEU A 178 -40.27 7.39 -25.78
CA LEU A 178 -40.75 8.63 -26.37
C LEU A 178 -41.04 9.68 -25.30
N SER A 179 -40.73 10.96 -25.58
CA SER A 179 -41.35 12.05 -24.85
C SER A 179 -42.81 12.22 -25.32
N GLY A 180 -43.72 12.53 -24.39
CA GLY A 180 -45.11 12.85 -24.71
C GLY A 180 -45.31 14.23 -25.35
N GLU A 181 -44.22 14.97 -25.59
CA GLU A 181 -44.23 16.29 -26.20
C GLU A 181 -44.28 16.17 -27.72
N ASN A 182 -45.35 16.69 -28.33
CA ASN A 182 -45.39 16.92 -29.77
C ASN A 182 -44.58 18.18 -30.07
N ALA A 183 -43.53 18.09 -30.89
CA ALA A 183 -42.99 19.30 -31.51
C ALA A 183 -43.97 19.72 -32.63
N PRO A 184 -44.34 21.01 -32.74
CA PRO A 184 -45.15 21.46 -33.87
C PRO A 184 -44.35 21.20 -35.15
N GLY A 185 -44.91 20.39 -36.05
CA GLY A 185 -44.32 20.19 -37.38
C GLY A 185 -44.32 21.53 -38.11
N ASN A 186 -43.13 22.05 -38.42
CA ASN A 186 -43.04 23.11 -39.41
C ASN A 186 -43.37 22.48 -40.77
N GLU A 187 -44.50 22.90 -41.32
CA GLU A 187 -44.98 22.71 -42.70
C GLU A 187 -45.69 21.38 -43.03
N TYR A 188 -46.61 21.50 -44.00
CA TYR A 188 -47.56 20.54 -44.56
C TYR A 188 -46.94 19.19 -45.00
N THR A 189 -46.48 18.41 -44.04
CA THR A 189 -46.16 17.00 -44.19
C THR A 189 -46.71 16.26 -42.96
N ASP A 190 -47.28 15.09 -43.19
CA ASP A 190 -48.00 14.26 -42.21
C ASP A 190 -47.01 13.63 -41.17
N VAL A 191 -46.25 14.48 -40.47
CA VAL A 191 -45.10 14.08 -39.64
C VAL A 191 -45.21 14.69 -38.23
N TRP A 192 -45.63 13.86 -37.28
CA TRP A 192 -45.56 14.17 -35.85
C TRP A 192 -44.13 13.89 -35.35
N GLN A 193 -43.35 14.94 -35.08
CA GLN A 193 -42.03 14.78 -34.50
C GLN A 193 -42.15 14.53 -32.98
N LYS A 194 -41.81 13.31 -32.54
CA LYS A 194 -41.64 12.98 -31.11
C LYS A 194 -40.16 12.80 -30.80
N ARG A 195 -39.72 13.24 -29.62
CA ARG A 195 -38.32 13.07 -29.20
C ARG A 195 -38.12 11.66 -28.68
N ILE A 196 -37.05 11.00 -29.13
CA ILE A 196 -36.55 9.77 -28.51
C ILE A 196 -35.67 10.18 -27.34
N LEU A 197 -36.04 9.74 -26.15
CA LEU A 197 -35.29 9.94 -24.91
C LEU A 197 -34.39 8.74 -24.67
N PHE A 198 -33.19 9.01 -24.15
CA PHE A 198 -32.31 8.01 -23.56
C PHE A 198 -32.30 8.21 -22.05
N ASP A 199 -32.73 7.18 -21.33
CA ASP A 199 -32.72 7.11 -19.88
C ASP A 199 -32.20 5.74 -19.43
N ALA A 200 -30.92 5.70 -19.04
CA ALA A 200 -30.27 4.48 -18.58
C ALA A 200 -30.90 3.91 -17.29
N SER A 201 -31.54 4.74 -16.46
CA SER A 201 -32.11 4.32 -15.18
C SER A 201 -33.20 3.25 -15.32
N ARG A 202 -33.80 3.15 -16.51
CA ARG A 202 -34.81 2.14 -16.86
C ARG A 202 -34.28 0.72 -16.91
N VAL A 203 -32.97 0.53 -17.05
CA VAL A 203 -32.34 -0.79 -17.24
C VAL A 203 -31.10 -1.04 -16.39
N VAL A 204 -30.53 0.01 -15.79
CA VAL A 204 -29.38 -0.10 -14.89
C VAL A 204 -29.54 0.79 -13.66
N PRO A 205 -28.96 0.43 -12.51
CA PRO A 205 -28.86 1.34 -11.36
C PRO A 205 -28.08 2.60 -11.73
N VAL A 206 -28.58 3.76 -11.32
CA VAL A 206 -27.93 5.06 -11.53
C VAL A 206 -27.73 5.79 -10.20
N ALA A 207 -26.69 6.61 -10.14
CA ALA A 207 -26.35 7.48 -9.02
C ALA A 207 -25.61 8.72 -9.55
N SER A 208 -25.38 9.72 -8.69
CA SER A 208 -24.62 10.92 -9.04
C SER A 208 -23.12 10.69 -9.27
N GLU A 209 -22.61 9.50 -8.95
CA GLU A 209 -21.21 9.08 -9.08
C GLU A 209 -21.15 7.73 -9.81
N ASN A 210 -20.21 7.58 -10.74
CA ASN A 210 -19.92 6.28 -11.34
C ASN A 210 -18.94 5.47 -10.48
N ARG A 211 -19.43 4.43 -9.82
CA ARG A 211 -18.61 3.53 -9.00
C ARG A 211 -19.04 2.07 -9.09
N PRO A 212 -18.09 1.12 -9.06
CA PRO A 212 -18.39 -0.27 -8.75
C PRO A 212 -18.92 -0.43 -7.31
N ARG A 213 -19.55 -1.57 -7.03
CA ARG A 213 -19.86 -1.98 -5.65
C ARG A 213 -18.56 -2.03 -4.83
N ASN A 214 -18.58 -1.45 -3.64
CA ASN A 214 -17.42 -1.37 -2.77
C ASN A 214 -17.82 -1.44 -1.29
N ILE A 215 -16.83 -1.70 -0.42
CA ILE A 215 -16.93 -1.61 1.04
C ILE A 215 -15.89 -0.59 1.49
N ALA A 216 -16.27 0.33 2.38
CA ALA A 216 -15.38 1.37 2.86
C ALA A 216 -14.45 0.84 3.97
N PHE A 217 -13.15 1.08 3.80
CA PHE A 217 -12.11 0.90 4.81
C PHE A 217 -11.42 2.26 5.02
N ASN A 218 -10.82 2.47 6.19
CA ASN A 218 -9.92 3.60 6.39
C ASN A 218 -8.59 3.29 5.70
N TYR A 219 -7.92 4.29 5.10
CA TYR A 219 -6.56 4.13 4.62
C TYR A 219 -5.58 4.69 5.63
N ILE A 220 -4.65 3.86 6.09
CA ILE A 220 -3.60 4.25 7.02
C ILE A 220 -2.22 4.00 6.43
N VAL A 221 -1.21 4.71 6.91
CA VAL A 221 0.20 4.44 6.63
C VAL A 221 0.93 4.21 7.92
N ARG A 222 1.94 3.33 7.89
CA ARG A 222 2.89 3.22 8.98
C ARG A 222 3.68 4.52 9.11
N ALA A 223 3.88 4.99 10.34
CA ALA A 223 4.57 6.25 10.61
C ALA A 223 6.10 6.09 10.70
N ALA A 224 6.61 4.91 11.11
CA ALA A 224 8.02 4.58 11.27
C ALA A 224 8.34 3.11 10.95
#